data_AF-A0A921BC77-F1
#
_entry.id   AF-A0A921BC77-F1
#
_cell.length_a   1.000
_cell.length_b   1.000
_cell.length_c   1.000
_cell.angle_alpha   90.00
_cell.angle_beta   90.00
_cell.angle_gamma   90.00
#
_symmetry.space_group_name_H-M   'P 1'
#
loop_
_entity.id
_entity.type
_entity.pdbx_description
1 polymer ?
#
loop_
_entity_poly.entity_id
_entity_poly.type
_entity_poly.pdbx_seq_one_letter_code
_entity_poly.pdbx_strand_id
1 'polypeptide(L)' 'MVDQIIGYVKKLTEAGVALLALGIVLQVIFGKAVPFVGGDIVGNLTGIVATLGAQGLVGLAAVGVIYAVFSRG' A
#
# COMPACT_ATOMS: atom_id res chain seq x y z
N MET A 1 -0.48 21.14 -21.44
CA MET A 1 -0.59 19.75 -21.94
C MET A 1 -0.30 18.74 -20.84
N VAL A 2 0.83 18.87 -20.12
CA VAL A 2 1.16 18.01 -18.97
C VAL A 2 0.09 18.05 -17.87
N ASP A 3 -0.49 19.22 -17.58
CA ASP A 3 -1.54 19.36 -16.57
C ASP A 3 -2.81 18.56 -16.88
N GLN A 4 -3.17 18.45 -18.16
CA GLN A 4 -4.32 17.62 -18.57
C GLN A 4 -4.01 16.13 -18.39
N ILE A 5 -2.79 15.69 -18.74
CA ILE A 5 -2.36 14.30 -18.55
C ILE A 5 -2.38 13.95 -17.05
N ILE A 6 -1.84 14.83 -16.19
CA ILE A 6 -1.89 14.66 -14.74
C ILE A 6 -3.35 14.58 -14.26
N GLY A 7 -4.23 15.44 -14.79
CA GLY A 7 -5.66 15.41 -14.50
C GLY A 7 -6.33 14.08 -14.86
N TYR A 8 -6.02 13.50 -16.02
CA TYR A 8 -6.54 12.19 -16.43
C TYR A 8 -6.00 11.05 -15.56
N VAL A 9 -4.69 11.05 -15.27
CA VAL A 9 -4.08 10.05 -14.39
C VAL A 9 -4.72 10.09 -13.01
N LYS A 10 -4.94 11.28 -12.46
CA LYS A 10 -5.58 11.44 -11.14
C LYS A 10 -6.99 10.84 -11.12
N LYS A 11 -7.82 11.15 -12.11
CA LYS A 11 -9.19 10.60 -12.22
C LYS A 11 -9.19 9.08 -12.39
N LEU A 12 -8.27 8.55 -13.18
CA LEU A 12 -8.14 7.11 -13.37
C LEU A 12 -7.69 6.42 -12.07
N THR A 13 -6.74 7.01 -11.35
CA THR A 13 -6.32 6.52 -10.03
C THR A 13 -7.47 6.56 -9.04
N GLU A 14 -8.25 7.64 -8.97
CA GLU A 14 -9.44 7.74 -8.12
C GLU A 14 -10.45 6.62 -8.43
N ALA A 15 -10.71 6.37 -9.72
CA ALA A 15 -11.56 5.27 -10.15
C ALA A 15 -10.97 3.90 -9.76
N GLY A 16 -9.67 3.69 -9.96
CA GLY A 16 -8.97 2.47 -9.57
C GLY A 16 -9.01 2.21 -8.07
N VAL A 17 -8.85 3.26 -7.24
CA VAL A 17 -8.95 3.17 -5.78
C VAL A 17 -10.38 2.82 -5.35
N ALA A 18 -11.41 3.40 -5.99
CA ALA A 18 -12.80 3.04 -5.71
C ALA A 18 -13.09 1.57 -6.05
N LEU A 19 -12.56 1.07 -7.17
CA LEU A 19 -12.67 -0.34 -7.56
C LEU A 19 -11.91 -1.27 -6.61
N LEU A 20 -10.72 -0.88 -6.14
CA LEU A 20 -9.96 -1.62 -5.12
C LEU A 20 -10.74 -1.71 -3.81
N ALA A 21 -11.31 -0.59 -3.34
CA ALA A 21 -12.12 -0.55 -2.13
C ALA A 21 -13.33 -1.48 -2.23
N LEU A 22 -14.03 -1.48 -3.37
CA LEU A 22 -15.12 -2.41 -3.64
C LEU A 22 -14.64 -3.87 -3.59
N GLY A 23 -13.51 -4.17 -4.24
CA GLY A 23 -12.91 -5.51 -4.22
C GLY A 23 -12.58 -6.01 -2.82
N ILE A 24 -12.01 -5.14 -1.96
CA ILE A 24 -11.71 -5.46 -0.56
C ILE A 24 -12.98 -5.84 0.20
N VAL A 25 -14.04 -5.03 0.11
CA VAL A 25 -15.31 -5.31 0.81
C VAL A 25 -15.89 -6.66 0.36
N LEU A 26 -15.90 -6.92 -0.95
CA LEU A 26 -16.44 -8.16 -1.49
C LEU A 26 -15.62 -9.38 -1.06
N GLN A 27 -14.29 -9.25 -0.99
CA GLN A 27 -13.42 -10.32 -0.55
C GLN A 27 -13.52 -10.59 0.96
N VAL A 28 -13.84 -9.58 1.77
CA VAL A 28 -14.14 -9.76 3.20
C VAL A 28 -15.46 -10.52 3.40
N ILE A 29 -16.47 -10.26 2.58
CA ILE A 29 -17.80 -10.90 2.69
C ILE A 29 -17.78 -12.33 2.14
N PHE A 30 -17.22 -12.52 0.94
CA PHE A 30 -17.29 -13.79 0.20
C PHE A 30 -16.01 -14.64 0.32
N GLY A 31 -14.95 -14.12 0.93
CA GLY A 31 -13.67 -14.79 1.04
C GLY A 31 -12.82 -14.69 -0.23
N LYS A 32 -11.82 -15.58 -0.35
CA LYS A 32 -10.73 -15.50 -1.34
C LYS A 32 -11.18 -15.59 -2.81
N ALA A 33 -12.32 -16.22 -3.08
CA ALA A 33 -12.83 -16.42 -4.44
C ALA A 33 -13.96 -15.44 -4.74
N VAL A 34 -13.62 -14.22 -5.16
CA VAL A 34 -14.60 -13.25 -5.65
C VAL A 34 -14.80 -13.45 -7.16
N PRO A 35 -15.99 -13.88 -7.63
CA PRO A 35 -16.19 -14.41 -8.99
C PRO A 35 -15.86 -13.46 -10.15
N PHE A 36 -15.78 -12.15 -9.90
CA PHE A 36 -15.68 -11.11 -10.93
C PHE A 36 -14.44 -10.22 -10.77
N VAL A 37 -13.67 -10.37 -9.69
CA VAL A 37 -12.48 -9.53 -9.45
C VAL A 37 -11.17 -10.27 -9.77
N GLY A 38 -11.14 -11.59 -9.57
CA GLY A 38 -9.96 -12.43 -9.84
C GLY A 38 -8.76 -12.10 -8.92
N GLY A 39 -8.23 -13.11 -8.23
CA GLY A 39 -7.06 -12.94 -7.35
C GLY A 39 -7.39 -12.50 -5.92
N ASP A 40 -6.33 -12.30 -5.13
CA ASP A 40 -6.39 -12.04 -3.69
C ASP A 40 -5.93 -10.60 -3.37
N ILE A 41 -6.87 -9.65 -3.40
CA ILE A 41 -6.59 -8.22 -3.16
C ILE A 41 -6.15 -7.99 -1.72
N VAL A 42 -6.89 -8.55 -0.75
CA VAL A 42 -6.58 -8.40 0.68
C VAL A 42 -5.22 -9.03 1.00
N GLY A 43 -4.91 -10.20 0.44
CA GLY A 43 -3.61 -10.85 0.60
C GLY A 43 -2.47 -10.04 -0.01
N ASN A 44 -2.64 -9.48 -1.21
CA ASN A 44 -1.64 -8.61 -1.82
C ASN A 44 -1.38 -7.35 -0.97
N LEU A 45 -2.44 -6.68 -0.48
CA LEU A 45 -2.31 -5.50 0.38
C LEU A 45 -1.60 -5.83 1.70
N THR A 46 -2.04 -6.87 2.38
CA THR A 46 -1.45 -7.29 3.66
C THR A 46 -0.01 -7.77 3.50
N GLY A 47 0.34 -8.42 2.39
CA GLY A 47 1.73 -8.79 2.07
C GLY A 47 2.65 -7.59 1.88
N ILE A 48 2.19 -6.54 1.18
CA ILE A 48 2.92 -5.28 1.05
C ILE A 48 3.09 -4.63 2.43
N VAL A 49 2.02 -4.52 3.21
CA VAL A 49 2.07 -3.93 4.56
C VAL A 49 3.03 -4.70 5.48
N ALA A 50 3.01 -6.03 5.42
CA ALA A 50 3.93 -6.88 6.18
C ALA A 50 5.39 -6.64 5.76
N THR A 51 5.65 -6.50 4.45
CA THR A 51 6.99 -6.18 3.93
C THR A 51 7.47 -4.82 4.43
N LEU A 52 6.61 -3.81 4.39
CA LEU A 52 6.93 -2.47 4.91
C LEU A 52 7.13 -2.48 6.44
N GLY A 53 6.31 -3.24 7.18
CA GLY A 53 6.43 -3.40 8.62
C GLY A 53 7.71 -4.15 9.05
N ALA A 54 8.12 -5.17 8.29
CA ALA A 54 9.37 -5.89 8.51
C ALA A 54 10.60 -4.97 8.34
N GLN A 55 10.54 -4.02 7.40
CA GLN A 55 11.55 -2.98 7.25
C GLN A 55 11.45 -1.86 8.31
N GLY A 56 10.35 -1.79 9.07
CA GLY A 56 10.17 -0.84 10.17
C GLY A 56 11.18 -1.02 11.30
N LEU A 57 11.59 -2.26 11.59
CA LEU A 57 12.64 -2.56 12.56
C LEU A 57 14.01 -2.02 12.09
N VAL A 58 14.29 -2.15 10.79
CA VAL A 58 15.51 -1.62 10.16
C VAL A 58 15.51 -0.09 10.18
N GLY A 59 14.34 0.53 9.97
CA GLY A 59 14.16 1.99 10.10
C GLY A 59 14.43 2.49 11.51
N LEU A 60 13.88 1.84 12.54
CA LEU A 60 14.17 2.15 13.95
C LEU A 60 15.65 1.96 14.29
N ALA A 61 16.29 0.91 13.78
CA ALA A 61 17.71 0.68 13.96
C ALA A 61 18.56 1.79 13.32
N ALA A 62 18.21 2.25 12.11
CA ALA A 62 18.90 3.34 11.44
C ALA A 62 18.81 4.66 12.23
N VAL A 63 17.63 4.98 12.77
CA VAL A 63 17.45 6.16 13.66
C VAL A 63 18.30 6.02 14.92
N GLY A 64 18.35 4.84 15.53
CA GLY A 64 19.20 4.57 16.70
C GLY A 64 20.69 4.77 16.42
N VAL A 65 21.18 4.34 15.25
CA VAL A 65 22.56 4.57 14.82
C VAL A 65 22.84 6.06 14.63
N ILE A 66 21.96 6.79 13.95
CA ILE A 66 22.09 8.24 13.75
C ILE A 66 22.14 8.96 15.11
N TYR A 67 21.25 8.61 16.04
CA TYR A 67 21.24 9.18 17.38
C TYR A 67 22.54 8.89 18.14
N ALA A 68 23.06 7.65 18.07
CA ALA A 68 24.31 7.28 18.74
C ALA A 68 25.53 8.05 18.22
N VAL A 69 25.56 8.38 16.92
CA VAL A 69 26.59 9.22 16.31
C VAL A 69 26.48 10.66 16.80
N PHE A 70 25.28 11.24 16.79
CA PHE A 70 25.05 12.61 17.24
C PHE A 70 25.26 12.81 18.74
N SER A 71 24.99 11.78 19.56
CA SER A 71 25.13 11.84 21.03
C SER A 71 26.56 11.64 21.52
N ARG A 72 27.49 11.26 20.63
CA ARG A 72 28.93 11.11 20.91
C ARG A 72 29.75 12.33 20.49
N GLY A 73 29.12 13.30 19.82
CA GLY A 73 29.70 14.59 19.45
C GLY A 73 29.42 15.67 20.49
#